data_AF-A0A382KG54-F1
#
_entry.id   AF-A0A382KG54-F1
#
_cell.length_a   1.000
_cell.length_b   1.000
_cell.length_c   1.000
_cell.angle_alpha   90.00
_cell.angle_beta   90.00
_cell.angle_gamma   90.00
#
_symmetry.space_group_name_H-M   'P 1'
#
loop_
_entity.id
_entity.type
_entity.pdbx_description
1 polymer ?
#
loop_
_entity_poly.entity_id
_entity_poly.type
_entity_poly.pdbx_seq_one_letter_code
_entity_poly.pdbx_strand_id
1 'polypeptide(L)'
;DKGWMGADLIFDLDGDHLPGVSDTDFPKMIELVQEQAWRLWSEFLEPEFGFQEQYVQTTFSGHRGFHIHVRDPSYLQLDSNARRQLVNYIRGEGVNVQDILSGSDSGWKSRAQSGIDSVLIKLHELSNDSKENTAILSELHEIMKQRVRHPDCELRSCSKPKILKLAEQSLDQGRVQRLKADNNLRVFSGDGNSIFWELVKGAPLPIGETDEVVTVDVKRVIRWVGSLHGKCGLRVTELPLSRLDPDSSNAFDPLNEAVAFTGNNSMKVELTSDDVIARISDSEVDGSTGDVFEVPESMATFLSLKGWGNVQSM
;
A
#
# COMPACT_ATOMS: atom_id res chain seq x y z
N ASP A 1 -15.50 35.69 6.02
CA ASP A 1 -15.18 34.53 5.15
C ASP A 1 -14.04 34.84 4.20
N LYS A 2 -13.25 33.82 3.84
CA LYS A 2 -12.16 33.93 2.86
C LYS A 2 -12.59 33.73 1.40
N GLY A 3 -13.86 33.39 1.14
CA GLY A 3 -14.40 33.13 -0.20
C GLY A 3 -13.75 31.91 -0.87
N TRP A 4 -13.94 30.71 -0.31
CA TRP A 4 -13.37 29.48 -0.85
C TRP A 4 -13.85 29.22 -2.29
N MET A 5 -12.92 28.98 -3.21
CA MET A 5 -13.19 28.84 -4.65
C MET A 5 -12.94 27.44 -5.21
N GLY A 6 -12.60 26.47 -4.36
CA GLY A 6 -12.18 25.13 -4.75
C GLY A 6 -10.85 24.75 -4.13
N ALA A 7 -10.48 23.47 -4.26
CA ALA A 7 -9.21 22.94 -3.83
C ALA A 7 -8.78 21.78 -4.72
N ASP A 8 -7.47 21.62 -4.92
CA ASP A 8 -6.88 20.45 -5.57
C ASP A 8 -7.40 19.17 -4.88
N LEU A 9 -7.56 18.09 -5.66
CA LEU A 9 -7.77 16.75 -5.11
C LEU A 9 -6.39 16.13 -4.87
N ILE A 10 -6.11 15.73 -3.63
CA ILE A 10 -4.76 15.37 -3.20
C ILE A 10 -4.82 13.98 -2.60
N PHE A 11 -3.98 13.10 -3.11
CA PHE A 11 -3.75 11.79 -2.53
C PHE A 11 -2.37 11.76 -1.90
N ASP A 12 -2.30 11.38 -0.63
CA ASP A 12 -1.05 11.27 0.12
C ASP A 12 -0.81 9.81 0.48
N LEU A 13 0.42 9.35 0.20
CA LEU A 13 0.92 8.04 0.58
C LEU A 13 2.03 8.26 1.60
N ASP A 14 1.79 7.83 2.84
CA ASP A 14 2.75 7.89 3.95
C ASP A 14 3.11 6.48 4.41
N GLY A 15 4.42 6.20 4.56
CA GLY A 15 4.96 4.91 4.97
C GLY A 15 4.48 4.42 6.34
N ASP A 16 4.04 5.32 7.22
CA ASP A 16 3.48 4.97 8.54
C ASP A 16 2.23 4.08 8.47
N HIS A 17 1.48 4.18 7.37
CA HIS A 17 0.22 3.46 7.21
C HIS A 17 0.39 2.12 6.48
N LEU A 18 1.59 1.84 5.94
CA LEU A 18 1.83 0.63 5.16
C LEU A 18 2.18 -0.56 6.06
N PRO A 19 1.45 -1.69 5.97
CA PRO A 19 1.74 -2.87 6.76
C PRO A 19 3.10 -3.49 6.39
N GLY A 20 3.89 -3.86 7.39
CA GLY A 20 5.19 -4.51 7.20
C GLY A 20 6.36 -3.57 6.90
N VAL A 21 6.16 -2.25 6.99
CA VAL A 21 7.22 -1.26 6.88
C VAL A 21 7.86 -1.01 8.24
N SER A 22 9.18 -1.14 8.33
CA SER A 22 9.94 -0.68 9.50
C SER A 22 10.27 0.80 9.32
N ASP A 23 9.98 1.60 10.36
CA ASP A 23 10.34 3.01 10.38
C ASP A 23 11.86 3.22 10.33
N THR A 24 12.64 2.26 10.85
CA THR A 24 14.10 2.29 10.96
C THR A 24 14.84 1.80 9.73
N ASP A 25 14.15 1.12 8.80
CA ASP A 25 14.68 0.79 7.46
C ASP A 25 14.15 1.80 6.44
N PHE A 26 14.82 2.95 6.39
CA PHE A 26 14.37 4.08 5.58
C PHE A 26 14.39 3.80 4.07
N PRO A 27 15.45 3.19 3.50
CA PRO A 27 15.46 2.84 2.08
C PRO A 27 14.32 1.90 1.72
N LYS A 28 14.10 0.84 2.49
CA LYS A 28 13.05 -0.12 2.15
C LYS A 28 11.66 0.48 2.25
N MET A 29 11.43 1.31 3.26
CA MET A 29 10.19 2.07 3.38
C MET A 29 9.93 2.94 2.15
N ILE A 30 10.93 3.69 1.69
CA ILE A 30 10.76 4.60 0.54
C ILE A 30 10.40 3.82 -0.74
N GLU A 31 11.08 2.71 -1.00
CA GLU A 31 10.76 1.82 -2.13
C GLU A 31 9.29 1.36 -2.09
N LEU A 32 8.85 0.85 -0.95
CA LEU A 32 7.48 0.33 -0.78
C LEU A 32 6.44 1.44 -0.95
N VAL A 33 6.69 2.63 -0.41
CA VAL A 33 5.76 3.76 -0.54
C VAL A 33 5.70 4.29 -1.97
N GLN A 34 6.84 4.31 -2.69
CA GLN A 34 6.88 4.67 -4.11
C GLN A 34 6.10 3.68 -4.96
N GLU A 35 6.25 2.38 -4.71
CA GLU A 35 5.46 1.33 -5.35
C GLU A 35 3.96 1.53 -5.10
N GLN A 36 3.54 1.77 -3.85
CA GLN A 36 2.12 2.01 -3.56
C GLN A 36 1.58 3.30 -4.20
N ALA A 37 2.39 4.36 -4.27
CA ALA A 37 2.01 5.58 -4.97
C ALA A 37 1.83 5.36 -6.47
N TRP A 38 2.71 4.58 -7.10
CA TRP A 38 2.55 4.18 -8.49
C TRP A 38 1.33 3.30 -8.72
N ARG A 39 1.09 2.31 -7.86
CA ARG A 39 -0.11 1.46 -7.91
C ARG A 39 -1.39 2.27 -7.75
N LEU A 40 -1.40 3.26 -6.85
CA LEU A 40 -2.55 4.18 -6.72
C LEU A 40 -2.85 4.85 -8.06
N TRP A 41 -1.84 5.39 -8.73
CA TRP A 41 -2.02 6.00 -10.05
C TRP A 41 -2.51 5.01 -11.10
N SER A 42 -1.74 3.94 -11.32
CA SER A 42 -1.86 3.01 -12.44
C SER A 42 -3.00 1.99 -12.31
N GLU A 43 -3.49 1.71 -11.10
CA GLU A 43 -4.58 0.75 -10.86
C GLU A 43 -5.91 1.43 -10.52
N PHE A 44 -5.91 2.71 -10.10
CA PHE A 44 -7.13 3.39 -9.66
C PHE A 44 -7.34 4.75 -10.34
N LEU A 45 -6.43 5.70 -10.13
CA LEU A 45 -6.67 7.11 -10.49
C LEU A 45 -6.84 7.30 -12.01
N GLU A 46 -5.99 6.68 -12.81
CA GLU A 46 -6.10 6.75 -14.27
C GLU A 46 -7.17 5.78 -14.82
N PRO A 47 -7.05 4.44 -14.66
CA PRO A 47 -7.94 3.51 -15.37
C PRO A 47 -9.39 3.53 -14.88
N GLU A 48 -9.63 3.85 -13.61
CA GLU A 48 -10.96 3.72 -13.00
C GLU A 48 -11.64 5.06 -12.78
N PHE A 49 -10.89 6.12 -12.42
CA PHE A 49 -11.46 7.47 -12.28
C PHE A 49 -11.29 8.33 -13.54
N GLY A 50 -10.43 7.93 -14.48
CA GLY A 50 -10.21 8.65 -15.72
C GLY A 50 -9.44 9.96 -15.54
N PHE A 51 -8.67 10.10 -14.44
CA PHE A 51 -7.83 11.27 -14.25
C PHE A 51 -6.73 11.32 -15.30
N GLN A 52 -6.49 12.52 -15.82
CA GLN A 52 -5.56 12.73 -16.93
C GLN A 52 -4.21 13.21 -16.40
N GLU A 53 -3.13 12.55 -16.81
CA GLU A 53 -1.75 12.89 -16.42
C GLU A 53 -1.43 14.39 -16.58
N GLN A 54 -1.95 15.06 -17.61
CA GLN A 54 -1.73 16.49 -17.86
C GLN A 54 -2.21 17.42 -16.74
N TYR A 55 -3.13 16.96 -15.88
CA TYR A 55 -3.61 17.71 -14.72
C TYR A 55 -2.94 17.29 -13.41
N VAL A 56 -1.95 16.41 -13.46
CA VAL A 56 -1.34 15.81 -12.29
C VAL A 56 0.00 16.45 -11.99
N GLN A 57 0.21 16.80 -10.72
CA GLN A 57 1.52 17.12 -10.18
C GLN A 57 1.88 16.05 -9.14
N THR A 58 3.01 15.37 -9.33
CA THR A 58 3.54 14.42 -8.36
C THR A 58 4.71 15.03 -7.59
N THR A 59 4.77 14.76 -6.29
CA THR A 59 5.83 15.26 -5.42
C THR A 59 6.26 14.22 -4.41
N PHE A 60 7.56 14.06 -4.20
CA PHE A 60 8.08 13.48 -2.98
C PHE A 60 7.88 14.46 -1.81
N SER A 61 7.29 14.00 -0.72
CA SER A 61 6.90 14.84 0.45
C SER A 61 8.09 15.42 1.21
N GLY A 62 9.30 14.98 0.87
CA GLY A 62 10.52 15.29 1.58
C GLY A 62 10.73 14.39 2.80
N HIS A 63 9.88 13.39 3.08
CA HIS A 63 10.08 12.46 4.19
C HIS A 63 9.75 11.03 3.80
N ARG A 64 8.58 10.51 4.15
CA ARG A 64 8.22 9.08 4.01
C ARG A 64 7.12 8.86 2.99
N GLY A 65 6.98 9.74 2.01
CA GLY A 65 5.77 9.73 1.21
C GLY A 65 5.82 10.46 -0.11
N PHE A 66 4.80 10.21 -0.90
CA PHE A 66 4.55 10.86 -2.18
C PHE A 66 3.13 11.44 -2.19
N HIS A 67 2.97 12.57 -2.87
CA HIS A 67 1.67 13.15 -3.12
C HIS A 67 1.36 13.14 -4.61
N ILE A 68 0.09 12.87 -4.94
CA ILE A 68 -0.47 13.04 -6.27
C ILE A 68 -1.54 14.14 -6.18
N HIS A 69 -1.25 15.28 -6.80
CA HIS A 69 -2.16 16.43 -6.86
C HIS A 69 -2.89 16.42 -8.21
N VAL A 70 -4.20 16.20 -8.19
CA VAL A 70 -5.08 16.34 -9.35
C VAL A 70 -5.64 17.76 -9.38
N ARG A 71 -5.21 18.53 -10.38
CA ARG A 71 -5.54 19.95 -10.59
C ARG A 71 -6.52 20.18 -11.75
N ASP A 72 -7.32 19.18 -12.08
CA ASP A 72 -8.36 19.31 -13.10
C ASP A 72 -9.47 20.25 -12.58
N PRO A 73 -9.80 21.33 -13.32
CA PRO A 73 -10.87 22.25 -12.95
C PRO A 73 -12.21 21.58 -12.67
N SER A 74 -12.47 20.44 -13.30
CA SER A 74 -13.71 19.66 -13.16
C SER A 74 -13.91 19.10 -11.75
N TYR A 75 -12.82 18.91 -10.99
CA TYR A 75 -12.84 18.28 -9.66
C TYR A 75 -12.59 19.26 -8.50
N LEU A 76 -12.27 20.54 -8.79
CA LEU A 76 -11.95 21.54 -7.76
C LEU A 76 -13.06 21.75 -6.73
N GLN A 77 -14.32 21.51 -7.12
CA GLN A 77 -15.51 21.69 -6.28
C GLN A 77 -15.95 20.41 -5.55
N LEU A 78 -15.22 19.29 -5.68
CA LEU A 78 -15.55 18.08 -4.94
C LEU A 78 -15.52 18.37 -3.44
N ASP A 79 -16.64 18.12 -2.77
CA ASP A 79 -16.77 18.28 -1.33
C ASP A 79 -16.12 17.11 -0.57
N SER A 80 -16.00 17.26 0.76
CA SER A 80 -15.41 16.25 1.62
C SER A 80 -16.11 14.88 1.55
N ASN A 81 -17.43 14.84 1.29
CA ASN A 81 -18.16 13.57 1.22
C ASN A 81 -17.84 12.84 -0.08
N ALA A 82 -17.82 13.55 -1.21
CA ALA A 82 -17.44 12.98 -2.50
C ALA A 82 -15.99 12.48 -2.48
N ARG A 83 -15.07 13.26 -1.88
CA ARG A 83 -13.66 12.87 -1.69
C ARG A 83 -13.52 11.62 -0.82
N ARG A 84 -14.34 11.49 0.24
CA ARG A 84 -14.40 10.28 1.06
C ARG A 84 -14.86 9.07 0.24
N GLN A 85 -15.83 9.22 -0.66
CA GLN A 85 -16.24 8.10 -1.52
C GLN A 85 -15.11 7.63 -2.44
N LEU A 86 -14.26 8.53 -2.94
CA LEU A 86 -13.06 8.15 -3.70
C LEU A 86 -12.09 7.33 -2.84
N VAL A 87 -11.81 7.80 -1.61
CA VAL A 87 -10.93 7.09 -0.67
C VAL A 87 -11.49 5.71 -0.32
N ASN A 88 -12.77 5.62 0.00
CA ASN A 88 -13.43 4.34 0.32
C ASN A 88 -13.34 3.38 -0.88
N TYR A 89 -13.53 3.89 -2.09
CA TYR A 89 -13.38 3.08 -3.29
C TYR A 89 -11.95 2.58 -3.49
N ILE A 90 -10.93 3.42 -3.28
CA ILE A 90 -9.51 3.04 -3.39
C ILE A 90 -9.15 1.95 -2.36
N ARG A 91 -9.58 2.13 -1.11
CA ARG A 91 -9.30 1.23 0.02
C ARG A 91 -10.19 -0.02 0.06
N GLY A 92 -11.24 -0.07 -0.77
CA GLY A 92 -12.22 -1.15 -0.76
C GLY A 92 -13.15 -1.15 0.46
N GLU A 93 -13.32 -0.01 1.10
CA GLU A 93 -14.23 0.12 2.24
C GLU A 93 -15.68 0.03 1.80
N GLY A 94 -16.42 -0.93 2.39
CA GLY A 94 -17.83 -1.19 2.05
C GLY A 94 -18.04 -2.08 0.81
N VAL A 95 -16.96 -2.63 0.25
CA VAL A 95 -17.00 -3.61 -0.85
C VAL A 95 -17.60 -4.93 -0.36
N ASN A 96 -18.75 -5.29 -0.93
CA ASN A 96 -19.36 -6.61 -0.75
C ASN A 96 -19.08 -7.48 -1.98
N VAL A 97 -18.31 -8.55 -1.79
CA VAL A 97 -17.91 -9.48 -2.86
C VAL A 97 -19.12 -10.00 -3.66
N GLN A 98 -20.23 -10.34 -2.99
CA GLN A 98 -21.39 -10.90 -3.68
C GLN A 98 -22.09 -9.86 -4.56
N ASP A 99 -22.27 -8.65 -4.02
CA ASP A 99 -22.92 -7.55 -4.74
C ASP A 99 -22.11 -7.18 -5.98
N ILE A 100 -20.79 -7.11 -5.85
CA ILE A 100 -19.86 -6.78 -6.93
C ILE A 100 -19.86 -7.85 -8.03
N LEU A 101 -19.84 -9.13 -7.68
CA LEU A 101 -19.86 -10.22 -8.66
C LEU A 101 -21.17 -10.28 -9.44
N SER A 102 -22.28 -9.88 -8.81
CA SER A 102 -23.60 -9.77 -9.45
C SER A 102 -23.78 -8.49 -10.29
N GLY A 103 -22.90 -7.51 -10.10
CA GLY A 103 -22.96 -6.20 -10.73
C GLY A 103 -22.34 -6.12 -12.13
N SER A 104 -22.32 -4.89 -12.65
CA SER A 104 -21.64 -4.55 -13.89
C SER A 104 -20.13 -4.72 -13.76
N ASP A 105 -19.45 -4.83 -14.90
CA ASP A 105 -18.00 -4.89 -14.94
C ASP A 105 -17.39 -3.61 -14.34
N SER A 106 -16.43 -3.80 -13.43
CA SER A 106 -15.77 -2.76 -12.66
C SER A 106 -14.41 -3.29 -12.19
N GLY A 107 -13.50 -2.38 -11.79
CA GLY A 107 -12.20 -2.76 -11.24
C GLY A 107 -12.35 -3.71 -10.04
N TRP A 108 -13.29 -3.42 -9.14
CA TRP A 108 -13.60 -4.30 -8.00
C TRP A 108 -14.11 -5.69 -8.39
N LYS A 109 -14.84 -5.82 -9.50
CA LYS A 109 -15.24 -7.15 -10.01
C LYS A 109 -14.04 -7.94 -10.49
N SER A 110 -13.12 -7.31 -11.21
CA SER A 110 -11.84 -7.94 -11.59
C SER A 110 -11.01 -8.33 -10.36
N ARG A 111 -10.92 -7.47 -9.35
CA ARG A 111 -10.25 -7.79 -8.08
C ARG A 111 -10.90 -8.97 -7.36
N ALA A 112 -12.23 -9.00 -7.26
CA ALA A 112 -12.96 -10.11 -6.65
C ALA A 112 -12.74 -11.44 -7.40
N GLN A 113 -12.69 -11.40 -8.74
CA GLN A 113 -12.36 -12.56 -9.57
C GLN A 113 -10.93 -13.05 -9.34
N SER A 114 -9.95 -12.14 -9.22
CA SER A 114 -8.59 -12.50 -8.84
C SER A 114 -8.52 -13.15 -7.45
N GLY A 115 -9.32 -12.68 -6.48
CA GLY A 115 -9.45 -13.32 -5.16
C GLY A 115 -10.01 -14.75 -5.24
N ILE A 116 -11.05 -14.95 -6.05
CA ILE A 116 -11.61 -16.28 -6.36
C ILE A 116 -10.53 -17.21 -6.92
N ASP A 117 -9.79 -16.73 -7.93
CA ASP A 117 -8.75 -17.50 -8.59
C ASP A 117 -7.60 -17.85 -7.64
N SER A 118 -7.17 -16.89 -6.82
CA SER A 118 -6.13 -17.11 -5.79
C SER A 118 -6.52 -18.21 -4.81
N VAL A 119 -7.76 -18.18 -4.29
CA VAL A 119 -8.25 -19.21 -3.36
C VAL A 119 -8.36 -20.56 -4.05
N LEU A 120 -8.85 -20.62 -5.29
CA LEU A 120 -8.96 -21.86 -6.05
C LEU A 120 -7.59 -22.50 -6.33
N ILE A 121 -6.59 -21.70 -6.71
CA ILE A 121 -5.21 -22.17 -6.92
C ILE A 121 -4.66 -22.77 -5.63
N LYS A 122 -4.77 -22.06 -4.50
CA LYS A 122 -4.32 -22.56 -3.18
C LYS A 122 -5.01 -23.85 -2.76
N LEU A 123 -6.32 -23.97 -2.99
CA LEU A 123 -7.08 -25.20 -2.70
C LEU A 123 -6.65 -26.38 -3.59
N HIS A 124 -6.34 -26.11 -4.86
CA HIS A 124 -5.84 -27.11 -5.78
C HIS A 124 -4.43 -27.58 -5.41
N GLU A 125 -3.52 -26.66 -5.06
CA GLU A 125 -2.17 -26.97 -4.57
C GLU A 125 -2.20 -27.79 -3.27
N LEU A 126 -3.05 -27.40 -2.32
CA LEU A 126 -3.25 -28.09 -1.05
C LEU A 126 -3.68 -29.57 -1.21
N SER A 127 -4.26 -29.92 -2.35
CA SER A 127 -4.72 -31.27 -2.62
C SER A 127 -3.71 -32.12 -3.40
N ASN A 128 -2.65 -31.51 -3.95
CA ASN A 128 -1.71 -32.16 -4.86
C ASN A 128 -0.33 -32.50 -4.27
N ASP A 129 0.17 -31.86 -3.18
CA ASP A 129 1.56 -32.14 -2.72
C ASP A 129 1.86 -32.09 -1.20
N SER A 130 2.51 -33.13 -0.67
CA SER A 130 2.65 -33.44 0.77
C SER A 130 3.57 -32.53 1.61
N LYS A 131 4.39 -31.64 1.02
CA LYS A 131 5.32 -30.77 1.78
C LYS A 131 4.86 -29.30 1.90
N GLU A 132 4.30 -28.70 0.85
CA GLU A 132 3.80 -27.32 0.87
C GLU A 132 2.38 -27.18 1.46
N ASN A 133 1.66 -28.30 1.59
CA ASN A 133 0.33 -28.37 2.20
C ASN A 133 0.24 -27.70 3.57
N THR A 134 1.30 -27.75 4.39
CA THR A 134 1.23 -27.24 5.76
C THR A 134 1.22 -25.71 5.80
N ALA A 135 1.95 -25.05 4.91
CA ALA A 135 2.02 -23.59 4.84
C ALA A 135 0.70 -23.02 4.30
N ILE A 136 0.25 -23.49 3.13
CA ILE A 136 -1.00 -23.06 2.50
C ILE A 136 -2.21 -23.32 3.42
N LEU A 137 -2.27 -24.51 4.05
CA LEU A 137 -3.33 -24.82 5.00
C LEU A 137 -3.31 -23.90 6.22
N SER A 138 -2.12 -23.53 6.69
CA SER A 138 -2.00 -22.63 7.84
C SER A 138 -2.42 -21.21 7.45
N GLU A 139 -2.04 -20.74 6.27
CA GLU A 139 -2.46 -19.45 5.72
C GLU A 139 -4.00 -19.37 5.57
N LEU A 140 -4.61 -20.32 4.84
CA LEU A 140 -6.07 -20.38 4.67
C LEU A 140 -6.81 -20.50 6.02
N HIS A 141 -6.21 -21.20 6.98
CA HIS A 141 -6.78 -21.33 8.32
C HIS A 141 -6.66 -20.04 9.14
N GLU A 142 -5.57 -19.27 9.01
CA GLU A 142 -5.46 -17.96 9.65
C GLU A 142 -6.45 -16.95 9.05
N ILE A 143 -6.65 -16.96 7.72
CA ILE A 143 -7.72 -16.20 7.07
C ILE A 143 -9.08 -16.53 7.71
N MET A 144 -9.40 -17.83 7.83
CA MET A 144 -10.66 -18.25 8.45
C MET A 144 -10.77 -17.85 9.93
N LYS A 145 -9.68 -17.90 10.70
CA LYS A 145 -9.67 -17.46 12.10
C LYS A 145 -10.00 -15.97 12.23
N GLN A 146 -9.48 -15.15 11.33
CA GLN A 146 -9.80 -13.72 11.28
C GLN A 146 -11.26 -13.51 10.87
N ARG A 147 -11.71 -14.18 9.79
CA ARG A 147 -13.08 -14.07 9.27
C ARG A 147 -14.15 -14.48 10.27
N VAL A 148 -13.98 -15.59 11.00
CA VAL A 148 -14.95 -16.06 12.02
C VAL A 148 -15.22 -15.03 13.13
N ARG A 149 -14.29 -14.08 13.36
CA ARG A 149 -14.46 -12.98 14.32
C ARG A 149 -15.22 -11.79 13.74
N HIS A 150 -15.34 -11.71 12.41
CA HIS A 150 -16.00 -10.61 11.74
C HIS A 150 -17.53 -10.71 11.85
N PRO A 151 -18.26 -9.61 12.09
CA PRO A 151 -19.72 -9.64 12.34
C PRO A 151 -20.56 -10.25 11.21
N ASP A 152 -20.12 -10.11 9.96
CA ASP A 152 -20.81 -10.60 8.76
C ASP A 152 -20.47 -12.05 8.36
N CYS A 153 -19.61 -12.74 9.13
CA CYS A 153 -19.22 -14.10 8.82
C CYS A 153 -20.33 -15.08 9.17
N GLU A 154 -20.72 -15.92 8.20
CA GLU A 154 -21.76 -16.93 8.38
C GLU A 154 -21.32 -18.10 9.28
N LEU A 155 -20.01 -18.29 9.44
CA LEU A 155 -19.42 -19.44 10.13
C LEU A 155 -18.95 -19.07 11.53
N ARG A 156 -19.32 -19.89 12.53
CA ARG A 156 -18.85 -19.74 13.92
C ARG A 156 -17.53 -20.44 14.23
N SER A 157 -17.10 -21.36 13.36
CA SER A 157 -15.79 -22.00 13.42
C SER A 157 -15.45 -22.66 12.09
N CYS A 158 -14.15 -22.75 11.80
CA CYS A 158 -13.63 -23.51 10.67
C CYS A 158 -12.33 -24.20 11.11
N SER A 159 -12.29 -25.53 11.00
CA SER A 159 -11.11 -26.32 11.34
C SER A 159 -10.30 -26.68 10.09
N LYS A 160 -8.99 -26.91 10.25
CA LYS A 160 -8.11 -27.36 9.15
C LYS A 160 -8.68 -28.55 8.35
N PRO A 161 -9.28 -29.60 8.97
CA PRO A 161 -9.93 -30.68 8.21
C PRO A 161 -11.10 -30.24 7.32
N LYS A 162 -11.86 -29.19 7.70
CA LYS A 162 -12.92 -28.66 6.82
C LYS A 162 -12.36 -27.99 5.57
N ILE A 163 -11.22 -27.30 5.70
CA ILE A 163 -10.50 -26.68 4.57
C ILE A 163 -9.93 -27.77 3.65
N LEU A 164 -9.35 -28.84 4.19
CA LEU A 164 -8.89 -29.99 3.40
C LEU A 164 -10.04 -30.65 2.63
N LYS A 165 -11.20 -30.84 3.27
CA LYS A 165 -12.40 -31.37 2.59
C LYS A 165 -12.92 -30.43 1.48
N LEU A 166 -12.75 -29.11 1.62
CA LEU A 166 -13.06 -28.16 0.56
C LEU A 166 -12.05 -28.28 -0.59
N ALA A 167 -10.77 -28.40 -0.25
CA ALA A 167 -9.68 -28.56 -1.21
C ALA A 167 -9.87 -29.81 -2.08
N GLU A 168 -10.20 -30.97 -1.49
CA GLU A 168 -10.52 -32.21 -2.22
C GLU A 168 -11.67 -32.00 -3.23
N GLN A 169 -12.69 -31.24 -2.86
CA GLN A 169 -13.84 -30.95 -3.74
C GLN A 169 -13.49 -29.95 -4.85
N SER A 170 -12.46 -29.13 -4.67
CA SER A 170 -11.99 -28.15 -5.66
C SER A 170 -11.23 -28.80 -6.83
N LEU A 171 -10.78 -30.06 -6.68
CA LEU A 171 -10.16 -30.84 -7.76
C LEU A 171 -11.14 -31.18 -8.90
N ASP A 172 -12.43 -31.19 -8.62
CA ASP A 172 -13.47 -31.40 -9.63
C ASP A 172 -13.58 -30.16 -10.54
N GLN A 173 -12.93 -30.24 -11.70
CA GLN A 173 -12.93 -29.16 -12.69
C GLN A 173 -14.34 -28.73 -13.11
N GLY A 174 -15.32 -29.65 -13.11
CA GLY A 174 -16.71 -29.32 -13.43
C GLY A 174 -17.38 -28.46 -12.35
N ARG A 175 -17.01 -28.61 -11.08
CA ARG A 175 -17.45 -27.71 -10.01
C ARG A 175 -16.83 -26.33 -10.17
N VAL A 176 -15.53 -26.27 -10.41
CA VAL A 176 -14.79 -25.01 -10.57
C VAL A 176 -15.30 -24.22 -11.79
N GLN A 177 -15.48 -24.87 -12.93
CA GLN A 177 -16.00 -24.22 -14.13
C GLN A 177 -17.42 -23.66 -13.91
N ARG A 178 -18.30 -24.41 -13.24
CA ARG A 178 -19.64 -23.92 -12.91
C ARG A 178 -19.61 -22.73 -11.98
N LEU A 179 -18.77 -22.76 -10.94
CA LEU A 179 -18.58 -21.64 -10.02
C LEU A 179 -18.09 -20.39 -10.75
N LYS A 180 -17.13 -20.53 -11.68
CA LYS A 180 -16.62 -19.42 -12.49
C LYS A 180 -17.66 -18.88 -13.48
N ALA A 181 -18.53 -19.74 -14.01
CA ALA A 181 -19.59 -19.34 -14.91
C ALA A 181 -20.75 -18.63 -14.20
N ASP A 182 -21.07 -19.05 -12.98
CA ASP A 182 -22.11 -18.43 -12.15
C ASP A 182 -21.72 -18.52 -10.66
N ASN A 183 -21.33 -17.38 -10.10
CA ASN A 183 -20.90 -17.27 -8.71
C ASN A 183 -22.04 -17.45 -7.69
N ASN A 184 -23.31 -17.52 -8.12
CA ASN A 184 -24.43 -17.86 -7.24
C ASN A 184 -24.60 -19.37 -7.05
N LEU A 185 -23.89 -20.20 -7.84
CA LEU A 185 -24.02 -21.65 -7.75
C LEU A 185 -23.33 -22.21 -6.51
N ARG A 186 -24.08 -23.01 -5.76
CA ARG A 186 -23.57 -23.80 -4.64
C ARG A 186 -22.93 -25.09 -5.16
N VAL A 187 -21.66 -25.03 -5.54
CA VAL A 187 -20.94 -26.16 -6.16
C VAL A 187 -20.26 -27.10 -5.14
N PHE A 188 -19.99 -26.61 -3.93
CA PHE A 188 -19.37 -27.40 -2.86
C PHE A 188 -20.42 -27.98 -1.89
N SER A 189 -20.14 -29.15 -1.32
CA SER A 189 -21.05 -29.85 -0.40
C SER A 189 -20.82 -29.44 1.07
N GLY A 190 -21.86 -29.60 1.90
CA GLY A 190 -21.83 -29.23 3.32
C GLY A 190 -21.52 -27.74 3.51
N ASP A 191 -20.65 -27.42 4.46
CA ASP A 191 -20.19 -26.05 4.73
C ASP A 191 -19.26 -25.49 3.62
N GLY A 192 -18.93 -26.28 2.59
CA GLY A 192 -17.87 -25.96 1.62
C GLY A 192 -18.07 -24.63 0.88
N ASN A 193 -19.30 -24.29 0.48
CA ASN A 193 -19.55 -22.99 -0.19
C ASN A 193 -19.33 -21.82 0.77
N SER A 194 -19.82 -21.92 2.00
CA SER A 194 -19.64 -20.85 2.99
C SER A 194 -18.15 -20.71 3.34
N ILE A 195 -17.40 -21.81 3.51
CA ILE A 195 -15.95 -21.74 3.75
C ILE A 195 -15.24 -21.10 2.56
N PHE A 196 -15.58 -21.49 1.33
CA PHE A 196 -14.99 -20.92 0.13
C PHE A 196 -15.21 -19.41 0.05
N TRP A 197 -16.45 -18.93 0.22
CA TRP A 197 -16.74 -17.51 0.15
C TRP A 197 -16.14 -16.71 1.30
N GLU A 198 -16.06 -17.27 2.50
CA GLU A 198 -15.33 -16.62 3.60
C GLU A 198 -13.82 -16.56 3.34
N LEU A 199 -13.24 -17.58 2.71
CA LEU A 199 -11.84 -17.52 2.24
C LEU A 199 -11.65 -16.44 1.17
N VAL A 200 -12.57 -16.31 0.20
CA VAL A 200 -12.49 -15.26 -0.83
C VAL A 200 -12.63 -13.87 -0.22
N LYS A 201 -13.57 -13.66 0.71
CA LYS A 201 -13.73 -12.37 1.42
C LYS A 201 -12.51 -12.01 2.27
N GLY A 202 -11.78 -13.00 2.77
CA GLY A 202 -10.56 -12.80 3.55
C GLY A 202 -9.27 -12.91 2.74
N ALA A 203 -9.35 -13.20 1.44
CA ALA A 203 -8.18 -13.26 0.58
C ALA A 203 -7.63 -11.83 0.39
N PRO A 204 -6.30 -11.65 0.38
CA PRO A 204 -5.72 -10.35 0.08
C PRO A 204 -6.10 -9.96 -1.35
N LEU A 205 -6.82 -8.85 -1.49
CA LEU A 205 -7.10 -8.22 -2.77
C LEU A 205 -6.13 -7.08 -3.00
N PRO A 206 -5.77 -6.76 -4.26
CA PRO A 206 -4.98 -5.58 -4.57
C PRO A 206 -5.82 -4.32 -4.29
N ILE A 207 -5.73 -3.82 -3.07
CA ILE A 207 -6.29 -2.54 -2.65
C ILE A 207 -5.27 -1.42 -2.90
N GLY A 208 -5.75 -0.19 -3.05
CA GLY A 208 -4.92 0.99 -3.08
C GLY A 208 -4.83 1.61 -1.69
N GLU A 209 -3.77 2.38 -1.47
CA GLU A 209 -3.56 3.11 -0.22
C GLU A 209 -3.60 4.61 -0.47
N THR A 210 -4.14 5.36 0.48
CA THR A 210 -4.06 6.82 0.53
C THR A 210 -4.52 7.32 1.90
N ASP A 211 -3.99 8.42 2.42
CA ASP A 211 -4.48 9.05 3.65
C ASP A 211 -5.84 9.74 3.43
N GLU A 212 -6.88 9.19 4.08
CA GLU A 212 -8.24 9.75 4.07
C GLU A 212 -8.27 11.20 4.57
N VAL A 213 -7.55 11.49 5.66
CA VAL A 213 -7.59 12.80 6.33
C VAL A 213 -7.04 13.88 5.40
N VAL A 214 -6.03 13.53 4.59
CA VAL A 214 -5.47 14.43 3.58
C VAL A 214 -6.44 14.61 2.43
N THR A 215 -6.96 13.50 1.89
CA THR A 215 -7.80 13.54 0.68
C THR A 215 -9.13 14.25 0.93
N VAL A 216 -9.76 14.03 2.08
CA VAL A 216 -11.09 14.57 2.43
C VAL A 216 -11.07 16.06 2.78
N ASP A 217 -9.93 16.59 3.23
CA ASP A 217 -9.79 17.98 3.68
C ASP A 217 -9.69 18.97 2.51
N VAL A 218 -10.78 19.68 2.23
CA VAL A 218 -10.87 20.71 1.17
C VAL A 218 -10.12 22.01 1.50
N LYS A 219 -9.45 22.08 2.65
CA LYS A 219 -8.65 23.24 3.10
C LYS A 219 -7.24 22.83 3.52
N ARG A 220 -6.79 21.65 3.11
CA ARG A 220 -5.48 21.10 3.47
C ARG A 220 -4.35 22.05 3.07
N VAL A 221 -3.42 22.29 4.01
CA VAL A 221 -2.17 22.98 3.71
C VAL A 221 -1.14 21.96 3.26
N ILE A 222 -0.50 22.23 2.13
CA ILE A 222 0.48 21.35 1.53
C ILE A 222 1.86 21.95 1.67
N ARG A 223 2.84 21.08 1.83
CA ARG A 223 4.25 21.45 1.89
C ARG A 223 4.70 22.08 0.57
N TRP A 224 5.44 23.17 0.66
CA TRP A 224 5.91 23.89 -0.51
C TRP A 224 7.01 23.11 -1.25
N VAL A 225 6.88 22.96 -2.57
CA VAL A 225 7.89 22.32 -3.42
C VAL A 225 9.20 23.09 -3.33
N GLY A 226 10.31 22.39 -3.07
CA GLY A 226 11.63 22.98 -2.84
C GLY A 226 11.93 23.35 -1.39
N SER A 227 10.96 23.26 -0.47
CA SER A 227 11.22 23.41 0.97
C SER A 227 11.93 22.18 1.56
N LEU A 228 12.50 22.30 2.76
CA LEU A 228 13.09 21.19 3.51
C LEU A 228 12.10 20.60 4.50
N HIS A 229 12.11 19.28 4.62
CA HIS A 229 11.32 18.58 5.61
C HIS A 229 12.03 18.55 6.98
N GLY A 230 11.42 19.12 8.00
CA GLY A 230 12.04 19.29 9.32
C GLY A 230 12.40 18.00 10.08
N LYS A 231 11.87 16.84 9.68
CA LYS A 231 12.16 15.53 10.34
C LYS A 231 13.32 14.74 9.72
N CYS A 232 13.89 15.19 8.61
CA CYS A 232 14.93 14.42 7.90
C CYS A 232 15.84 15.27 7.02
N GLY A 233 15.52 16.56 6.80
CA GLY A 233 16.37 17.47 6.04
C GLY A 233 16.33 17.27 4.52
N LEU A 234 15.50 16.35 4.01
CA LEU A 234 15.31 16.15 2.58
C LEU A 234 14.37 17.21 1.98
N ARG A 235 14.56 17.49 0.70
CA ARG A 235 13.81 18.48 -0.06
C ARG A 235 12.51 17.89 -0.60
N VAL A 236 11.43 18.66 -0.49
CA VAL A 236 10.18 18.38 -1.22
C VAL A 236 10.44 18.53 -2.71
N THR A 237 10.35 17.45 -3.45
CA THR A 237 10.84 17.42 -4.84
C THR A 237 9.71 17.02 -5.77
N GLU A 238 9.41 17.88 -6.74
CA GLU A 238 8.50 17.56 -7.84
C GLU A 238 9.21 16.66 -8.84
N LEU A 239 8.46 15.70 -9.38
CA LEU A 239 8.94 14.74 -10.37
C LEU A 239 7.90 14.57 -11.48
N PRO A 240 8.28 14.19 -12.71
CA PRO A 240 7.34 13.68 -13.69
C PRO A 240 6.67 12.40 -13.19
N LEU A 241 5.40 12.19 -13.54
CA LEU A 241 4.62 11.01 -13.16
C LEU A 241 5.27 9.71 -13.63
N SER A 242 5.84 9.69 -14.82
CA SER A 242 6.59 8.53 -15.37
C SER A 242 7.83 8.13 -14.56
N ARG A 243 8.33 9.00 -13.67
CA ARG A 243 9.42 8.68 -12.74
C ARG A 243 8.92 8.19 -11.38
N LEU A 244 7.61 8.24 -11.13
CA LEU A 244 7.01 7.65 -9.93
C LEU A 244 7.06 6.12 -10.01
N ASP A 245 6.92 5.56 -11.22
CA ASP A 245 7.06 4.12 -11.50
C ASP A 245 8.46 3.60 -11.11
N PRO A 246 8.57 2.72 -10.09
CA PRO A 246 9.84 2.12 -9.69
C PRO A 246 10.50 1.26 -10.78
N ASP A 247 9.72 0.68 -11.69
CA ASP A 247 10.22 -0.16 -12.78
C ASP A 247 10.70 0.67 -13.98
N SER A 248 10.51 1.98 -13.94
CA SER A 248 10.98 2.91 -14.95
C SER A 248 12.52 2.94 -15.00
N SER A 249 13.08 2.93 -16.21
CA SER A 249 14.53 3.07 -16.43
C SER A 249 15.14 4.36 -15.85
N ASN A 250 14.30 5.35 -15.53
CA ASN A 250 14.68 6.60 -14.90
C ASN A 250 13.77 6.92 -13.71
N ALA A 251 13.45 5.89 -12.90
CA ALA A 251 12.72 6.06 -11.65
C ALA A 251 13.37 7.15 -10.79
N PHE A 252 12.53 7.89 -10.04
CA PHE A 252 13.01 8.89 -9.10
C PHE A 252 13.64 8.21 -7.90
N ASP A 253 14.84 8.62 -7.51
CA ASP A 253 15.50 8.16 -6.27
C ASP A 253 15.49 9.30 -5.24
N PRO A 254 14.56 9.28 -4.26
CA PRO A 254 14.47 10.34 -3.26
C PRO A 254 15.74 10.48 -2.42
N LEU A 255 16.45 9.38 -2.17
CA LEU A 255 17.62 9.37 -1.29
C LEU A 255 18.88 9.90 -1.98
N ASN A 256 18.83 10.08 -3.30
CA ASN A 256 19.86 10.75 -4.08
C ASN A 256 19.43 12.16 -4.50
N GLU A 257 18.23 12.32 -5.05
CA GLU A 257 17.78 13.55 -5.72
C GLU A 257 17.15 14.59 -4.79
N ALA A 258 16.63 14.16 -3.63
CA ALA A 258 16.04 15.07 -2.63
C ALA A 258 17.05 15.55 -1.58
N VAL A 259 18.33 15.15 -1.69
CA VAL A 259 19.38 15.55 -0.74
C VAL A 259 19.73 17.02 -0.95
N ALA A 260 19.60 17.83 0.12
CA ALA A 260 19.83 19.27 0.06
C ALA A 260 21.26 19.69 0.43
N PHE A 261 21.92 18.91 1.30
CA PHE A 261 23.26 19.19 1.78
C PHE A 261 24.26 18.36 0.98
N THR A 262 25.26 19.00 0.37
CA THR A 262 26.28 18.32 -0.46
C THR A 262 27.70 18.67 0.00
N GLY A 263 27.86 18.99 1.29
CA GLY A 263 29.15 19.31 1.87
C GLY A 263 30.09 18.10 1.88
N ASN A 264 31.39 18.33 1.68
CA ASN A 264 32.43 17.30 1.75
C ASN A 264 32.93 17.03 3.18
N ASN A 265 32.35 17.69 4.18
CA ASN A 265 32.77 17.53 5.57
C ASN A 265 32.27 16.19 6.10
N SER A 266 33.16 15.43 6.75
CA SER A 266 32.78 14.26 7.54
C SER A 266 32.44 14.66 8.96
N MET A 267 31.47 13.96 9.55
CA MET A 267 31.01 14.12 10.91
C MET A 267 30.94 12.75 11.58
N LYS A 268 31.28 12.68 12.87
CA LYS A 268 31.07 11.48 13.67
C LYS A 268 29.68 11.50 14.28
N VAL A 269 28.92 10.43 14.06
CA VAL A 269 27.56 10.26 14.57
C VAL A 269 27.50 8.97 15.36
N GLU A 270 27.03 9.07 16.60
CA GLU A 270 26.72 7.92 17.43
C GLU A 270 25.23 7.60 17.31
N LEU A 271 24.89 6.36 16.96
CA LEU A 271 23.50 5.93 16.84
C LEU A 271 22.82 5.83 18.20
N THR A 272 21.56 6.25 18.24
CA THR A 272 20.70 6.28 19.43
C THR A 272 19.42 5.45 19.26
N SER A 273 19.36 4.65 18.20
CA SER A 273 18.24 3.76 17.89
C SER A 273 18.79 2.44 17.38
N ASP A 274 18.06 1.36 17.65
CA ASP A 274 18.41 0.01 17.19
C ASP A 274 17.87 -0.24 15.78
N ASP A 275 18.48 -1.20 15.09
CA ASP A 275 18.09 -1.65 13.74
C ASP A 275 17.95 -0.49 12.72
N VAL A 276 18.86 0.48 12.77
CA VAL A 276 18.87 1.65 11.87
C VAL A 276 19.51 1.26 10.55
N ILE A 277 18.74 1.34 9.46
CA ILE A 277 19.22 1.23 8.09
C ILE A 277 18.89 2.55 7.37
N ALA A 278 19.92 3.28 6.95
CA ALA A 278 19.79 4.57 6.28
C ALA A 278 20.70 4.66 5.07
N ARG A 279 20.18 5.24 3.97
CA ARG A 279 20.95 5.62 2.78
C ARG A 279 20.67 7.07 2.44
N ILE A 280 21.72 7.87 2.27
CA ILE A 280 21.66 9.26 1.82
C ILE A 280 22.81 9.48 0.86
N SER A 281 22.48 9.79 -0.38
CA SER A 281 23.42 9.80 -1.50
C SER A 281 24.19 8.47 -1.59
N ASP A 282 25.52 8.52 -1.67
CA ASP A 282 26.41 7.35 -1.67
C ASP A 282 26.78 6.84 -0.26
N SER A 283 26.21 7.42 0.81
CA SER A 283 26.48 7.03 2.19
C SER A 283 25.42 6.08 2.72
N GLU A 284 25.85 4.98 3.33
CA GLU A 284 24.99 3.99 3.97
C GLU A 284 25.39 3.78 5.43
N VAL A 285 24.39 3.55 6.29
CA VAL A 285 24.55 3.22 7.70
C VAL A 285 23.62 2.04 8.01
N ASP A 286 24.18 1.00 8.61
CA ASP A 286 23.47 -0.15 9.16
C ASP A 286 24.08 -0.42 10.55
N GLY A 287 23.30 -0.22 11.60
CA GLY A 287 23.79 -0.34 12.97
C GLY A 287 22.72 -0.16 14.03
N SER A 288 23.17 -0.20 15.28
CA SER A 288 22.31 -0.09 16.46
C SER A 288 22.87 0.90 17.48
N THR A 289 22.16 1.08 18.59
CA THR A 289 22.51 2.05 19.62
C THR A 289 23.96 1.88 20.11
N GLY A 290 24.72 2.97 20.10
CA GLY A 290 26.12 3.02 20.53
C GLY A 290 27.15 2.81 19.42
N ASP A 291 26.73 2.37 18.22
CA ASP A 291 27.62 2.32 17.06
C ASP A 291 27.97 3.75 16.60
N VAL A 292 29.23 3.95 16.21
CA VAL A 292 29.74 5.27 15.78
C VAL A 292 30.20 5.20 14.33
N PHE A 293 29.64 6.07 13.50
CA PHE A 293 29.95 6.18 12.08
C PHE A 293 30.58 7.53 11.75
N GLU A 294 31.51 7.55 10.80
CA GLU A 294 31.99 8.78 10.17
C GLU A 294 31.27 8.94 8.82
N VAL A 295 30.40 9.94 8.73
CA VAL A 295 29.47 10.12 7.59
C VAL A 295 29.50 11.55 7.06
N PRO A 296 29.06 11.79 5.81
CA PRO A 296 28.92 13.15 5.29
C PRO A 296 27.89 13.98 6.06
N GLU A 297 27.98 15.31 5.95
CA GLU A 297 27.04 16.28 6.57
C GLU A 297 25.56 15.97 6.26
N SER A 298 25.25 15.49 5.06
CA SER A 298 23.89 15.12 4.65
C SER A 298 23.32 13.97 5.48
N MET A 299 24.08 12.90 5.63
CA MET A 299 23.72 11.73 6.44
C MET A 299 23.67 12.09 7.92
N ALA A 300 24.63 12.86 8.42
CA ALA A 300 24.62 13.33 9.81
C ALA A 300 23.37 14.16 10.14
N THR A 301 23.01 15.09 9.26
CA THR A 301 21.80 15.90 9.39
C THR A 301 20.55 15.03 9.35
N PHE A 302 20.49 14.06 8.43
CA PHE A 302 19.38 13.12 8.34
C PHE A 302 19.19 12.31 9.63
N LEU A 303 20.26 11.66 10.12
CA LEU A 303 20.24 10.84 11.33
C LEU A 303 19.84 11.66 12.56
N SER A 304 20.37 12.87 12.70
CA SER A 304 20.01 13.75 13.82
C SER A 304 18.57 14.25 13.76
N LEU A 305 18.06 14.65 12.59
CA LEU A 305 16.67 15.10 12.47
C LEU A 305 15.66 13.96 12.63
N LYS A 306 16.04 12.74 12.25
CA LYS A 306 15.25 11.52 12.51
C LYS A 306 15.28 11.11 13.99
N GLY A 307 16.20 11.64 14.78
CA GLY A 307 16.42 11.22 16.17
C GLY A 307 17.14 9.88 16.29
N TRP A 308 17.85 9.45 15.24
CA TRP A 308 18.56 8.17 15.16
C TRP A 308 20.03 8.26 15.51
N GLY A 309 20.59 9.47 15.57
CA GLY A 309 21.97 9.63 16.02
C GLY A 309 22.31 11.05 16.44
N ASN A 310 23.27 11.15 17.35
CA ASN A 310 23.81 12.41 17.83
C ASN A 310 25.16 12.69 17.16
N VAL A 311 25.29 13.88 16.56
CA VAL A 311 26.59 14.36 16.09
C VAL A 311 27.50 14.57 17.30
N GLN A 312 28.64 13.89 17.33
CA GLN A 312 29.66 14.11 18.33
C GLN A 312 30.40 15.41 18.01
N SER A 313 30.43 16.34 18.96
CA SER A 313 31.26 17.54 18.84
C SER A 313 32.74 17.15 18.75
N MET A 314 33.45 17.70 17.75
CA MET A 314 34.90 17.56 17.57
C MET A 314 35.69 17.96 18.82
#